data_AF-A0A2V6F5K9-F1
#
_entry.id   AF-A0A2V6F5K9-F1
#
_cell.length_a   1.000
_cell.length_b   1.000
_cell.length_c   1.000
_cell.angle_alpha   90.00
_cell.angle_beta   90.00
_cell.angle_gamma   90.00
#
_symmetry.space_group_name_H-M   'P 1'
#
loop_
_entity.id
_entity.type
_entity.pdbx_description
1 polymer ?
#
loop_
_entity_poly.entity_id
_entity_poly.type
_entity_poly.pdbx_seq_one_letter_code
_entity_poly.pdbx_strand_id
1 'polypeptide(L)'
;MARQGAQKIYEITKPFPPEERYSLTDQIRRSSRAVKAMIAEAWARRRYKAVFVSKLDEALGEAAETQSWLDDAADAKYASTEEFAELDFLYDSITRMLSRMIDRADDFCKYSPATDYRSIHPRAEDAVSFDETSAEIDEFFMASPRHLTSHQSLLT
;
A
#
# COMPACT_ATOMS: atom_id res chain seq x y z
N MET A 1 7.14 8.33 -0.15
CA MET A 1 7.75 7.96 1.15
C MET A 1 7.79 6.44 1.35
N ALA A 2 6.68 5.73 1.64
CA ALA A 2 6.73 4.29 1.93
C ALA A 2 7.41 3.42 0.83
N ARG A 3 7.13 3.68 -0.45
CA ARG A 3 7.84 3.02 -1.56
C ARG A 3 9.36 3.27 -1.56
N GLN A 4 9.78 4.50 -1.24
CA GLN A 4 11.20 4.87 -1.18
C GLN A 4 11.89 4.19 0.00
N GLY A 5 11.25 4.19 1.18
CA GLY A 5 11.75 3.49 2.37
C GLY A 5 11.98 2.01 2.11
N ALA A 6 11.00 1.31 1.54
CA ALA A 6 11.12 -0.11 1.19
C ALA A 6 12.23 -0.38 0.15
N GLN A 7 12.45 0.52 -0.81
CA GLN A 7 13.55 0.38 -1.77
C GLN A 7 14.90 0.57 -1.08
N LYS A 8 15.03 1.58 -0.22
CA LYS A 8 16.28 1.84 0.50
C LYS A 8 16.62 0.68 1.44
N ILE A 9 15.65 0.16 2.19
CA ILE A 9 15.81 -1.06 3.00
C ILE A 9 16.28 -2.23 2.14
N TYR A 10 15.69 -2.44 0.96
CA TYR A 10 16.13 -3.50 0.06
C TYR A 10 17.60 -3.35 -0.34
N GLU A 11 18.06 -2.13 -0.63
CA GLU A 11 19.45 -1.83 -0.98
C GLU A 11 20.42 -2.06 0.20
N ILE A 12 20.14 -1.47 1.38
CA ILE A 12 21.04 -1.57 2.54
C ILE A 12 21.14 -2.98 3.13
N THR A 13 20.18 -3.84 2.83
CA THR A 13 20.15 -5.25 3.29
C THR A 13 20.83 -6.22 2.31
N LYS A 14 21.27 -5.76 1.12
CA LYS A 14 22.04 -6.62 0.19
C LYS A 14 23.35 -7.17 0.77
N PRO A 15 24.16 -6.39 1.52
CA PRO A 15 25.42 -6.86 2.09
C PRO A 15 25.26 -7.60 3.43
N PHE A 16 24.04 -7.81 3.93
CA PHE A 16 23.84 -8.51 5.20
C PHE A 16 24.38 -9.95 5.15
N PRO A 17 24.82 -10.52 6.29
CA PRO A 17 25.33 -11.89 6.33
C PRO A 17 24.29 -12.91 5.80
N PRO A 18 24.72 -13.96 5.06
CA PRO A 18 23.80 -14.99 4.56
C PRO A 18 22.97 -15.67 5.65
N GLU A 19 23.47 -15.74 6.88
CA GLU A 19 22.81 -16.29 8.06
C GLU A 19 21.55 -15.51 8.42
N GLU A 20 21.50 -14.21 8.10
CA GLU A 20 20.35 -13.33 8.34
C GLU A 20 19.26 -13.42 7.27
N ARG A 21 19.49 -14.20 6.20
CA ARG A 21 18.61 -14.22 5.02
C ARG A 21 17.16 -14.53 5.37
N TYR A 22 16.93 -15.48 6.27
CA TYR A 22 15.59 -15.89 6.72
C TYR A 22 15.24 -15.36 8.13
N SER A 23 16.10 -14.50 8.67
CA SER A 23 15.93 -13.81 9.95
C SER A 23 15.74 -12.33 9.63
N LEU A 24 16.68 -11.46 10.02
CA LEU A 24 16.55 -10.02 9.93
C LEU A 24 16.28 -9.52 8.50
N THR A 25 16.96 -10.07 7.50
CA THR A 25 16.84 -9.60 6.11
C THR A 25 15.44 -9.80 5.55
N ASP A 26 14.81 -10.95 5.81
CA ASP A 26 13.48 -11.23 5.30
C ASP A 26 12.41 -10.43 6.06
N GLN A 27 12.53 -10.35 7.39
CA GLN A 27 11.57 -9.65 8.23
C GLN A 27 11.50 -8.16 7.90
N ILE A 28 12.64 -7.46 7.84
CA ILE A 28 12.69 -6.02 7.53
C ILE A 28 12.21 -5.72 6.11
N ARG A 29 12.50 -6.60 5.14
CA ARG A 29 12.05 -6.43 3.75
C ARG A 29 10.55 -6.69 3.59
N ARG A 30 9.99 -7.66 4.33
CA ARG A 30 8.56 -7.94 4.27
C ARG A 30 7.75 -6.83 4.92
N SER A 31 8.08 -6.45 6.15
CA SER A 31 7.36 -5.40 6.88
C SER A 31 7.40 -4.06 6.13
N SER A 32 8.58 -3.64 5.67
CA SER A 32 8.73 -2.40 4.89
C SER A 32 7.89 -2.37 3.60
N ARG A 33 7.75 -3.51 2.90
CA ARG A 33 6.92 -3.63 1.70
C ARG A 33 5.43 -3.74 2.02
N ALA A 34 5.07 -4.29 3.18
CA ALA A 34 3.70 -4.40 3.64
C ALA A 34 3.08 -3.01 3.85
N VAL A 35 3.82 -2.07 4.47
CA VAL A 35 3.35 -0.68 4.70
C VAL A 35 2.76 -0.05 3.42
N LYS A 36 3.52 -0.05 2.31
CA LYS A 36 3.03 0.55 1.04
C LYS A 36 1.86 -0.23 0.43
N ALA A 37 1.82 -1.55 0.61
CA ALA A 37 0.75 -2.38 0.07
C ALA A 37 -0.56 -2.17 0.84
N MET A 38 -0.48 -2.09 2.17
CA MET A 38 -1.63 -1.83 3.04
C MET A 38 -2.17 -0.41 2.85
N ILE A 39 -1.33 0.60 2.65
CA ILE A 39 -1.79 1.95 2.29
C ILE A 39 -2.61 1.93 0.98
N ALA A 40 -2.12 1.23 -0.05
CA ALA A 40 -2.83 1.09 -1.31
C ALA A 40 -4.17 0.35 -1.15
N GLU A 41 -4.17 -0.71 -0.34
CA GLU A 41 -5.38 -1.47 -0.03
C GLU A 41 -6.40 -0.64 0.76
N ALA A 42 -5.95 0.11 1.78
CA ALA A 42 -6.80 1.02 2.53
C ALA A 42 -7.46 2.01 1.58
N TRP A 43 -6.67 2.65 0.71
CA TRP A 43 -7.17 3.62 -0.27
C TRP A 43 -8.26 3.04 -1.18
N ALA A 44 -8.11 1.80 -1.63
CA ALA A 44 -9.12 1.10 -2.44
C ALA A 44 -10.41 0.79 -1.66
N ARG A 45 -10.33 0.68 -0.33
CA ARG A 45 -11.43 0.30 0.57
C ARG A 45 -12.08 1.46 1.32
N ARG A 46 -11.73 2.72 0.99
CA ARG A 46 -12.25 3.97 1.61
C ARG A 46 -13.77 4.16 1.61
N ARG A 47 -14.53 3.30 0.94
CA ARG A 47 -16.01 3.26 1.02
C ARG A 47 -16.50 2.82 2.40
N TYR A 48 -15.69 2.05 3.12
CA TYR A 48 -16.02 1.50 4.42
C TYR A 48 -15.03 2.03 5.44
N LYS A 49 -15.41 3.11 6.15
CA LYS A 49 -14.52 3.81 7.09
C LYS A 49 -13.83 2.87 8.08
N ALA A 50 -14.57 1.94 8.68
CA ALA A 50 -14.00 0.97 9.63
C ALA A 50 -12.90 0.10 8.98
N VAL A 51 -13.10 -0.35 7.73
CA VAL A 51 -12.11 -1.15 7.00
C VAL A 51 -10.92 -0.31 6.57
N PHE A 52 -11.15 0.94 6.17
CA PHE A 52 -10.10 1.91 5.85
C PHE A 52 -9.19 2.16 7.06
N VAL A 53 -9.78 2.49 8.21
CA VAL A 53 -9.05 2.73 9.46
C VAL A 53 -8.30 1.48 9.90
N SER A 54 -8.97 0.32 9.97
CA SER A 54 -8.34 -0.95 10.36
C SER A 54 -7.13 -1.28 9.49
N LYS A 55 -7.20 -1.02 8.18
CA LYS A 55 -6.08 -1.29 7.27
C LYS A 55 -4.93 -0.28 7.42
N LEU A 56 -5.23 0.97 7.78
CA LEU A 56 -4.19 1.95 8.12
C LEU A 56 -3.51 1.63 9.46
N ASP A 57 -4.25 1.11 10.43
CA ASP A 57 -3.69 0.62 11.70
C ASP A 57 -2.74 -0.57 11.46
N GLU A 58 -3.11 -1.50 10.58
CA GLU A 58 -2.19 -2.58 10.15
C GLU A 58 -0.91 -1.99 9.52
N ALA A 59 -1.05 -0.99 8.63
CA ALA A 59 0.11 -0.32 8.02
C ALA A 59 0.99 0.41 9.05
N LEU A 60 0.38 0.95 10.11
CA LEU A 60 1.08 1.57 11.23
C LEU A 60 1.89 0.52 12.02
N GLY A 61 1.29 -0.64 12.27
CA GLY A 61 1.96 -1.78 12.89
C GLY A 61 3.18 -2.26 12.08
N GLU A 62 3.04 -2.44 10.77
CA GLU A 62 4.14 -2.83 9.89
C GLU A 62 5.25 -1.77 9.82
N ALA A 63 4.91 -0.48 9.94
CA ALA A 63 5.88 0.59 9.99
C ALA A 63 6.68 0.57 11.31
N ALA A 64 6.01 0.36 12.44
CA ALA A 64 6.66 0.21 13.75
C ALA A 64 7.51 -1.07 13.80
N GLU A 65 7.03 -2.17 13.24
CA GLU A 65 7.81 -3.41 13.09
C GLU A 65 9.06 -3.16 12.25
N THR A 66 8.94 -2.42 11.14
CA THR A 66 10.12 -2.04 10.34
C THR A 66 11.16 -1.28 11.16
N GLN A 67 10.73 -0.36 12.04
CA GLN A 67 11.65 0.38 12.92
C GLN A 67 12.34 -0.54 13.93
N SER A 68 11.61 -1.47 14.54
CA SER A 68 12.22 -2.47 15.44
C SER A 68 13.32 -3.28 14.74
N TRP A 69 13.12 -3.66 13.48
CA TRP A 69 14.15 -4.36 12.71
C TRP A 69 15.31 -3.44 12.28
N LEU A 70 15.10 -2.13 12.15
CA LEU A 70 16.18 -1.17 11.94
C LEU A 70 17.05 -1.06 13.19
N ASP A 71 16.47 -1.09 14.38
CA ASP A 71 17.21 -1.10 15.65
C ASP A 71 18.10 -2.33 15.76
N ASP A 72 17.56 -3.53 15.51
CA ASP A 72 18.32 -4.78 15.52
C ASP A 72 19.49 -4.76 14.51
N ALA A 73 19.25 -4.21 13.31
CA ALA A 73 20.28 -4.07 12.28
C ALA A 73 21.39 -3.07 12.67
N ALA A 74 21.03 -2.03 13.40
CA ALA A 74 21.96 -1.03 13.93
C ALA A 74 22.82 -1.61 15.05
N ASP A 75 22.22 -2.35 15.98
CA ASP A 75 22.92 -3.05 17.07
C ASP A 75 23.92 -4.09 16.53
N ALA A 76 23.54 -4.78 15.46
CA ALA A 76 24.41 -5.71 14.74
C ALA A 76 25.46 -5.03 13.84
N LYS A 77 25.40 -3.69 13.70
CA LYS A 77 26.31 -2.87 12.88
C LYS A 77 26.34 -3.28 11.40
N TYR A 78 25.18 -3.64 10.85
CA TYR A 78 25.08 -4.11 9.46
C TYR A 78 24.97 -2.99 8.41
N ALA A 79 24.79 -1.73 8.82
CA ALA A 79 24.87 -0.54 7.97
C ALA A 79 25.39 0.66 8.77
N SER A 80 25.56 1.82 8.11
CA SER A 80 26.02 3.04 8.78
C SER A 80 24.93 3.63 9.69
N THR A 81 25.36 4.33 10.75
CA THR A 81 24.45 5.03 11.66
C THR A 81 23.62 6.09 10.92
N GLU A 82 24.20 6.73 9.90
CA GLU A 82 23.53 7.72 9.07
C GLU A 82 22.42 7.09 8.21
N GLU A 83 22.66 5.92 7.60
CA GLU A 83 21.65 5.21 6.81
C GLU A 83 20.45 4.80 7.66
N PHE A 84 20.72 4.30 8.87
CA PHE A 84 19.67 3.91 9.82
C PHE A 84 18.89 5.11 10.35
N ALA A 85 19.57 6.18 10.75
CA ALA A 85 18.89 7.40 11.23
C ALA A 85 17.98 8.02 10.16
N GLU A 86 18.40 8.00 8.89
CA GLU A 86 17.55 8.50 7.79
C GLU A 86 16.33 7.61 7.57
N LEU A 87 16.48 6.28 7.66
CA LEU A 87 15.37 5.35 7.54
C LEU A 87 14.41 5.44 8.72
N ASP A 88 14.91 5.52 9.95
CA ASP A 88 14.11 5.69 11.15
C ASP A 88 13.28 6.97 11.10
N PHE A 89 13.90 8.10 10.75
CA PHE A 89 13.19 9.37 10.54
C PHE A 89 12.12 9.28 9.44
N LEU A 90 12.41 8.56 8.36
CA LEU A 90 11.46 8.35 7.27
C LEU A 90 10.26 7.51 7.74
N TYR A 91 10.47 6.48 8.56
CA TYR A 91 9.40 5.65 9.09
C TYR A 91 8.60 6.36 10.19
N ASP A 92 9.23 7.15 11.07
CA ASP A 92 8.51 8.06 11.99
C ASP A 92 7.62 9.06 11.23
N SER A 93 8.12 9.61 10.13
CA SER A 93 7.30 10.47 9.28
C SER A 93 6.12 9.73 8.67
N ILE A 94 6.29 8.46 8.27
CA ILE A 94 5.20 7.63 7.76
C ILE A 94 4.18 7.33 8.85
N THR A 95 4.59 6.92 10.04
CA THR A 95 3.67 6.62 11.15
C THR A 95 2.83 7.84 11.50
N ARG A 96 3.45 9.02 11.61
CA ARG A 96 2.73 10.29 11.85
C ARG A 96 1.72 10.62 10.75
N MET A 97 2.03 10.35 9.48
CA MET A 97 1.08 10.53 8.37
C MET A 97 -0.08 9.55 8.46
N LEU A 98 0.19 8.28 8.76
CA LEU A 98 -0.83 7.24 8.92
C LEU A 98 -1.78 7.58 10.07
N SER A 99 -1.26 7.95 11.24
CA SER A 99 -2.06 8.39 12.39
C SER A 99 -2.95 9.58 12.02
N ARG A 100 -2.40 10.59 11.32
CA ARG A 100 -3.21 11.72 10.84
C ARG A 100 -4.30 11.30 9.85
N MET A 101 -4.04 10.32 8.99
CA MET A 101 -5.06 9.80 8.06
C MET A 101 -6.17 9.05 8.80
N ILE A 102 -5.83 8.33 9.87
CA ILE A 102 -6.78 7.66 10.75
C ILE A 102 -7.66 8.68 11.47
N ASP A 103 -7.05 9.68 12.12
CA ASP A 103 -7.75 10.76 12.83
C ASP A 103 -8.70 11.52 11.90
N ARG A 104 -8.31 11.66 10.63
CA ARG A 104 -9.05 12.38 9.59
C ARG A 104 -9.75 11.45 8.60
N ALA A 105 -10.09 10.22 8.99
CA ALA A 105 -10.66 9.23 8.08
C ALA A 105 -11.92 9.73 7.34
N ASP A 106 -12.71 10.61 7.96
CA ASP A 106 -13.91 11.21 7.33
C ASP A 106 -13.58 12.07 6.10
N ASP A 107 -12.39 12.68 6.04
CA ASP A 107 -11.95 13.46 4.88
C ASP A 107 -11.71 12.58 3.65
N PHE A 108 -11.42 11.30 3.87
CA PHE A 108 -11.13 10.32 2.82
C PHE A 108 -12.35 9.43 2.51
N CYS A 109 -13.18 9.16 3.52
CA CYS A 109 -14.34 8.27 3.44
C CYS A 109 -15.65 9.04 3.18
N LYS A 110 -15.66 9.90 2.15
CA LYS A 110 -16.76 10.86 1.90
C LYS A 110 -18.09 10.25 1.47
N TYR A 111 -18.08 9.04 0.93
CA TYR A 111 -19.26 8.43 0.31
C TYR A 111 -19.66 7.15 1.01
N SER A 112 -20.98 6.94 1.06
CA SER A 112 -21.57 5.72 1.57
C SER A 112 -21.14 4.50 0.72
N PRO A 113 -21.08 3.30 1.31
CA PRO A 113 -20.96 2.05 0.56
C PRO A 113 -22.00 1.88 -0.56
N ALA A 114 -23.17 2.49 -0.41
CA ALA A 114 -24.26 2.46 -1.38
C ALA A 114 -24.02 3.41 -2.57
N THR A 115 -23.00 4.26 -2.54
CA THR A 115 -22.71 5.20 -3.61
C THR A 115 -22.13 4.47 -4.83
N ASP A 116 -22.76 4.64 -5.99
CA ASP A 116 -22.20 4.21 -7.27
C ASP A 116 -21.10 5.19 -7.71
N TYR A 117 -19.84 4.80 -7.52
CA TYR A 117 -18.71 5.63 -7.93
C TYR A 117 -18.56 5.79 -9.44
N ARG A 118 -19.19 4.96 -10.28
CA ARG A 118 -19.21 5.19 -11.73
C ARG A 118 -20.09 6.39 -12.10
N SER A 119 -21.07 6.69 -11.25
CA SER A 119 -21.96 7.85 -11.39
C SER A 119 -21.34 9.15 -10.85
N ILE A 120 -20.24 9.06 -10.10
CA ILE A 120 -19.51 10.24 -9.60
C ILE A 120 -18.57 10.72 -10.69
N HIS A 121 -19.01 11.71 -11.48
CA HIS A 121 -18.09 12.50 -12.29
C HIS A 121 -17.13 13.26 -11.36
N PRO A 122 -15.81 13.24 -11.61
CA PRO A 122 -14.88 14.08 -10.87
C PRO A 122 -15.40 15.52 -10.91
N ARG A 123 -15.51 16.19 -9.75
CA ARG A 123 -15.71 17.64 -9.78
C ARG A 123 -14.50 18.24 -10.50
N ALA A 124 -14.69 19.33 -11.25
CA ALA A 124 -13.61 19.98 -12.00
C ALA A 124 -12.38 20.34 -11.11
N GLU A 125 -12.62 20.44 -9.81
CA GLU A 125 -11.66 20.72 -8.74
C GLU A 125 -10.87 19.48 -8.24
N ASP A 126 -11.31 18.25 -8.56
CA ASP A 126 -10.63 16.98 -8.26
C ASP A 126 -9.89 16.38 -9.47
N ALA A 127 -9.97 17.03 -10.64
CA ALA A 127 -9.31 16.57 -11.86
C ALA A 127 -7.80 16.83 -11.79
N VAL A 128 -7.04 15.78 -11.45
CA VAL A 128 -5.60 15.76 -11.70
C VAL A 128 -5.40 15.70 -13.21
N SER A 129 -4.66 16.66 -13.78
CA SER A 129 -4.31 16.67 -15.20
C SER A 129 -3.44 15.45 -15.51
N PHE A 130 -4.05 14.38 -16.01
CA PHE A 130 -3.33 13.22 -16.53
C PHE A 130 -3.07 13.43 -18.02
N ASP A 131 -1.78 13.49 -18.35
CA ASP A 131 -1.28 13.60 -19.72
C ASP A 131 -1.49 12.28 -20.50
N GLU A 132 -1.57 12.42 -21.83
CA GLU A 132 -2.26 11.61 -22.87
C GLU A 132 -1.95 10.10 -23.02
N THR A 133 -1.94 9.29 -21.97
CA THR A 133 -1.70 7.81 -22.10
C THR A 133 -2.90 6.92 -21.75
N SER A 134 -4.10 7.49 -21.57
CA SER A 134 -5.30 6.73 -21.16
C SER A 134 -5.97 5.96 -22.29
N ALA A 135 -5.64 6.23 -23.56
CA ALA A 135 -6.33 5.63 -24.71
C ALA A 135 -6.10 4.12 -24.87
N GLU A 136 -5.01 3.56 -24.33
CA GLU A 136 -4.69 2.12 -24.49
C GLU A 136 -5.37 1.22 -23.45
N ILE A 137 -5.85 1.77 -22.33
CA ILE A 137 -6.40 0.96 -21.22
C ILE A 137 -7.86 0.56 -21.50
N ASP A 138 -8.63 1.41 -22.19
CA ASP A 138 -10.04 1.13 -22.48
C ASP A 138 -10.23 0.03 -23.53
N GLU A 139 -9.30 -0.10 -24.49
CA GLU A 139 -9.35 -1.14 -25.52
C GLU A 139 -9.13 -2.55 -24.94
N PHE A 140 -8.29 -2.65 -23.90
CA PHE A 140 -8.02 -3.92 -23.20
C PHE A 140 -9.25 -4.46 -22.45
N PHE A 141 -10.11 -3.59 -21.90
CA PHE A 141 -11.28 -4.01 -21.13
C PHE A 141 -12.51 -4.32 -21.99
N MET A 142 -12.64 -3.71 -23.18
CA MET A 142 -13.79 -3.93 -24.05
C MET A 142 -13.74 -5.25 -24.86
N ALA A 143 -12.57 -5.92 -24.93
CA ALA A 143 -12.38 -7.06 -25.82
C ALA A 143 -12.76 -8.45 -25.24
N SER A 144 -13.45 -8.55 -24.09
CA SER A 144 -13.81 -9.86 -23.51
C SER A 144 -15.32 -10.14 -23.55
N PRO A 145 -15.83 -10.99 -24.49
CA PRO A 145 -17.22 -11.40 -24.49
C PRO A 145 -17.45 -12.64 -23.60
N ARG A 146 -18.17 -12.46 -22.50
CA ARG A 146 -18.99 -13.49 -21.83
C ARG A 146 -20.34 -12.80 -21.53
N HIS A 147 -21.52 -13.34 -21.77
CA HIS A 147 -22.08 -14.68 -21.97
C HIS A 147 -23.41 -14.51 -22.73
N LEU A 148 -23.98 -15.58 -23.28
CA LEU A 148 -25.44 -15.79 -23.26
C LEU A 148 -25.78 -17.28 -23.22
N THR A 149 -26.71 -17.58 -22.33
CA THR A 149 -27.18 -18.90 -21.84
C THR A 149 -28.29 -19.49 -22.71
N SER A 150 -28.48 -20.81 -22.70
CA SER A 150 -29.83 -21.42 -22.73
C SER A 150 -29.81 -22.89 -22.31
N HIS A 151 -30.66 -23.21 -21.34
CA HIS A 151 -31.08 -24.54 -20.89
C HIS A 151 -32.25 -25.00 -21.77
N GLN A 152 -32.26 -26.25 -22.29
CA GLN A 152 -33.43 -27.14 -22.24
C GLN A 152 -33.13 -28.56 -22.74
N SER A 153 -33.78 -29.51 -22.07
CA SER A 153 -33.78 -30.97 -22.22
C SER A 153 -34.53 -31.48 -23.46
N LEU A 154 -34.17 -32.67 -23.97
CA LEU A 154 -35.00 -33.90 -23.95
C LEU A 154 -34.42 -35.00 -24.86
N LEU A 155 -34.61 -36.24 -24.37
CA LEU A 155 -34.69 -37.55 -25.05
C LEU A 155 -34.91 -37.44 -26.58
N THR A 156 -34.20 -38.17 -27.45
CA THR A 156 -34.16 -39.63 -27.63
C THR A 156 -32.97 -39.98 -28.53
#